data_AF-A0A068Z6T9-F1
#
_entry.id   AF-A0A068Z6T9-F1
#
_cell.length_a   1.000
_cell.length_b   1.000
_cell.length_c   1.000
_cell.angle_alpha   90.00
_cell.angle_beta   90.00
_cell.angle_gamma   90.00
#
_symmetry.space_group_name_H-M   'P 1'
#
loop_
_entity.id
_entity.type
_entity.pdbx_description
1 polymer ?
#
loop_
_entity_poly.entity_id
_entity_poly.type
_entity_poly.pdbx_seq_one_letter_code
_entity_poly.pdbx_strand_id
1 'polypeptide(L)' 'MASLIEFLETVGLENVTVQRLHQCMDGISMNKNGEAKVTFFTREISPADVIGKISRTAFIVWMDAEKFDAALKKTKGK' A
#
# COMPACT_ATOMS: atom_id res chain seq x y z
N MET A 1 1.40 19.90 4.73
CA MET A 1 1.23 18.44 4.54
C MET A 1 1.83 18.15 3.17
N ALA A 2 2.89 17.35 3.08
CA ALA A 2 3.51 17.05 1.79
C ALA A 2 2.52 16.24 0.94
N SER A 3 2.44 16.54 -0.36
CA SER A 3 1.63 15.73 -1.27
C SER A 3 2.21 14.32 -1.41
N LEU A 4 1.39 13.34 -1.80
CA LEU A 4 1.88 11.98 -2.09
C LEU A 4 3.00 12.00 -3.15
N ILE A 5 2.93 12.94 -4.09
CA ILE A 5 3.93 13.13 -5.14
C ILE A 5 5.25 13.56 -4.52
N GLU A 6 5.26 14.65 -3.74
CA GLU A 6 6.46 15.16 -3.05
C GLU A 6 7.08 14.09 -2.14
N PHE A 7 6.25 13.29 -1.48
CA PHE A 7 6.71 12.16 -0.67
C PHE A 7 7.41 11.09 -1.51
N LEU A 8 6.79 10.62 -2.59
CA LEU A 8 7.35 9.59 -3.46
C LEU A 8 8.63 10.06 -4.16
N GLU A 9 8.68 11.32 -4.58
CA GLU A 9 9.89 11.94 -5.15
C GLU A 9 11.03 12.00 -4.12
N THR A 10 10.72 12.33 -2.86
CA THR A 10 11.71 12.38 -1.77
C THR A 10 12.25 10.99 -1.42
N VAL A 11 11.41 9.95 -1.47
CA VAL A 11 11.82 8.56 -1.18
C VAL A 11 12.63 7.95 -2.34
N GLY A 12 12.36 8.38 -3.58
CA GLY A 12 12.89 7.76 -4.80
C GLY A 12 12.06 6.54 -5.20
N LEU A 13 11.52 6.55 -6.43
CA LEU A 13 10.62 5.50 -6.93
C LEU A 13 11.28 4.12 -6.98
N GLU A 14 12.60 4.08 -7.17
CA GLU A 14 13.43 2.85 -7.15
C GLU A 14 13.47 2.17 -5.78
N ASN A 15 13.15 2.90 -4.71
CA ASN A 15 13.10 2.38 -3.34
C ASN A 15 11.69 1.96 -2.91
N VAL A 16 10.70 2.08 -3.81
CA VAL A 16 9.28 1.82 -3.51
C VAL A 16 8.81 0.57 -4.25
N THR A 17 8.40 -0.45 -3.50
CA THR A 17 7.64 -1.57 -4.05
C THR A 17 6.15 -1.32 -3.89
N VAL A 18 5.35 -1.61 -4.93
CA VAL A 18 3.89 -1.47 -4.90
C VAL A 18 3.23 -2.84 -4.91
N GLN A 19 2.36 -3.08 -3.93
CA GLN A 19 1.49 -4.26 -3.88
C GLN A 19 0.03 -3.81 -3.86
N ARG A 20 -0.79 -4.37 -4.75
CA ARG A 20 -2.23 -4.09 -4.79
C ARG A 20 -2.93 -4.76 -3.61
N LEU A 21 -3.51 -3.96 -2.71
CA LEU A 21 -4.17 -4.43 -1.48
C LEU A 21 -5.21 -5.54 -1.73
N HIS A 22 -6.08 -5.40 -2.73
CA HIS A 22 -7.11 -6.40 -3.03
C HIS A 22 -6.54 -7.76 -3.46
N GLN A 23 -5.28 -7.81 -3.92
CA GLN A 23 -4.62 -9.06 -4.32
C GLN A 23 -3.90 -9.75 -3.16
N CYS A 24 -3.81 -9.09 -2.00
CA CYS A 24 -3.10 -9.60 -0.84
C CYS A 24 -3.92 -9.57 0.45
N MET A 25 -5.18 -9.18 0.38
CA MET A 25 -6.11 -9.20 1.49
C MET A 25 -6.50 -10.65 1.84
N ASP A 26 -6.30 -11.01 3.10
CA ASP A 26 -6.58 -12.35 3.64
C ASP A 26 -7.92 -12.40 4.37
N GLY A 27 -8.32 -11.28 4.98
CA GLY A 27 -9.59 -11.23 5.69
C GLY A 27 -9.97 -9.83 6.13
N ILE A 28 -11.28 -9.66 6.31
CA ILE A 28 -11.87 -8.47 6.94
C ILE A 28 -12.67 -8.97 8.13
N SER A 29 -12.43 -8.41 9.30
CA SER A 29 -13.25 -8.63 10.49
C SER A 29 -13.61 -7.31 11.14
N MET A 30 -14.82 -7.23 11.70
CA MET A 30 -15.24 -6.05 12.45
C MET A 30 -14.73 -6.17 13.89
N ASN A 31 -14.12 -5.12 14.41
CA ASN A 31 -13.82 -5.06 15.83
C ASN A 31 -15.06 -4.63 16.64
N LYS A 32 -14.94 -4.64 17.97
CA LYS A 32 -16.03 -4.29 18.90
C LYS A 32 -16.50 -2.83 18.76
N ASN A 33 -15.71 -1.97 18.13
CA ASN A 33 -16.01 -0.55 17.93
C ASN A 33 -16.64 -0.27 16.54
N GLY A 34 -16.92 -1.31 15.75
CA GLY A 34 -17.44 -1.15 14.39
C GLY A 34 -16.39 -0.75 13.36
N GLU A 35 -15.10 -0.88 13.67
CA GLU A 35 -14.01 -0.60 12.75
C GLU A 35 -13.62 -1.88 12.01
N ALA A 36 -13.34 -1.76 10.71
CA ALA A 36 -12.86 -2.87 9.91
C ALA A 36 -11.38 -3.14 10.19
N LYS A 37 -11.07 -4.31 10.75
CA LYS A 37 -9.73 -4.88 10.76
C LYS A 37 -9.49 -5.59 9.43
N VAL A 38 -8.53 -5.09 8.65
CA VAL A 38 -8.11 -5.70 7.39
C VAL A 38 -6.78 -6.41 7.61
N THR A 39 -6.72 -7.70 7.28
CA THR A 39 -5.48 -8.49 7.30
C THR A 39 -4.98 -8.65 5.88
N PHE A 40 -3.67 -8.46 5.66
CA PHE A 40 -3.03 -8.62 4.36
C PHE A 40 -1.68 -9.31 4.49
N PHE A 41 -1.28 -10.05 3.46
CA PHE A 41 0.05 -10.63 3.34
C PHE A 41 0.96 -9.74 2.49
N THR A 42 2.24 -9.71 2.82
CA THR A 42 3.26 -9.08 1.98
C THR A 42 4.42 -10.03 1.76
N ARG A 43 5.06 -9.91 0.59
CA ARG A 43 6.33 -10.59 0.29
C ARG A 43 7.53 -9.70 0.60
N GLU A 44 7.30 -8.44 0.93
CA GLU A 44 8.33 -7.42 1.15
C GLU A 44 8.89 -7.43 2.58
N ILE A 45 8.22 -8.14 3.50
CA ILE A 45 8.63 -8.26 4.90
C ILE A 45 8.73 -9.74 5.21
N SER A 46 9.95 -10.21 5.45
CA SER A 46 10.23 -11.56 5.93
C SER A 46 10.30 -11.58 7.46
N PRO A 47 10.14 -12.76 8.09
CA PRO A 47 10.36 -12.90 9.53
C PRO A 47 11.77 -12.47 9.99
N ALA A 48 12.77 -12.57 9.11
CA ALA A 48 14.13 -12.12 9.38
C ALA A 48 14.22 -10.59 9.47
N ASP A 49 13.42 -9.85 8.70
CA ASP A 49 13.37 -8.37 8.75
C ASP A 49 12.79 -7.87 10.08
N VAL A 50 11.83 -8.62 10.64
CA VAL A 50 11.19 -8.31 11.93
C VAL A 50 12.16 -8.47 13.10
N ILE A 51 13.07 -9.45 13.02
CA ILE A 51 14.05 -9.77 14.07
C ILE A 51 15.34 -8.93 13.90
N GLY A 52 15.69 -8.57 12.66
CA GLY A 52 17.00 -8.01 12.28
C GLY A 52 17.17 -6.49 12.36
N LYS A 53 16.24 -5.71 12.92
CA LYS A 53 16.24 -4.23 12.91
C LYS A 53 16.14 -3.58 11.51
N ILE A 54 15.60 -4.27 10.49
CA ILE A 54 15.19 -3.59 9.25
C ILE A 54 13.76 -3.10 9.43
N SER A 55 13.61 -1.83 9.80
CA SER A 55 12.31 -1.16 9.86
C SER A 55 11.87 -0.76 8.45
N ARG A 56 11.32 -1.72 7.68
CA ARG A 56 10.59 -1.39 6.46
C ARG A 56 9.33 -0.64 6.82
N THR A 57 9.18 0.57 6.30
CA THR A 57 7.99 1.40 6.49
C THR A 57 7.00 1.11 5.37
N ALA A 58 5.77 0.72 5.73
CA ALA A 58 4.67 0.58 4.78
C ALA A 58 3.73 1.79 4.88
N PHE A 59 3.17 2.20 3.75
CA PHE A 59 2.08 3.16 3.69
C PHE A 59 0.93 2.58 2.86
N ILE A 60 -0.30 2.82 3.31
CA ILE A 60 -1.53 2.34 2.67
C ILE A 60 -2.26 3.55 2.10
N VAL A 61 -2.53 3.52 0.80
CA VAL A 61 -3.26 4.59 0.10
C VAL A 61 -4.65 4.10 -0.24
N TRP A 62 -5.67 4.74 0.35
CA TRP A 62 -7.06 4.55 -0.02
C TRP A 62 -7.42 5.55 -1.12
N MET A 63 -8.02 5.06 -2.18
CA MET A 63 -8.42 5.87 -3.33
C MET A 63 -9.79 5.43 -3.81
N ASP A 64 -10.51 6.36 -4.42
CA ASP A 64 -11.70 6.07 -5.19
C ASP A 64 -11.35 5.16 -6.37
N ALA A 65 -11.98 3.98 -6.42
CA ALA A 65 -11.65 2.94 -7.39
C ALA A 65 -11.93 3.39 -8.84
N GLU A 66 -13.02 4.13 -9.06
CA GLU A 66 -13.40 4.58 -10.40
C GLU A 66 -12.43 5.65 -10.91
N LYS A 67 -12.05 6.60 -10.06
CA LYS A 67 -11.05 7.62 -10.39
C LYS A 67 -9.67 6.99 -10.63
N PHE A 68 -9.30 5.98 -9.84
CA PHE A 68 -8.06 5.24 -10.04
C PHE A 68 -8.05 4.52 -11.40
N ASP A 69 -9.09 3.75 -11.72
CA ASP A 69 -9.18 3.03 -12.98
C ASP A 69 -9.21 3.97 -14.20
N ALA A 70 -9.89 5.10 -14.10
CA ALA A 70 -9.90 6.12 -15.14
C ALA A 70 -8.50 6.72 -15.37
N ALA A 71 -7.73 6.98 -14.30
CA ALA A 71 -6.35 7.46 -14.39
C ALA A 71 -5.40 6.39 -14.97
N LEU A 72 -5.60 5.13 -14.60
CA LEU A 72 -4.80 4.00 -15.11
C LEU A 72 -5.03 3.78 -16.62
N LYS A 73 -6.27 3.89 -17.10
CA LYS A 73 -6.59 3.79 -18.53
C LYS A 73 -5.89 4.89 -19.34
N LYS A 74 -5.83 6.11 -18.80
CA LYS A 74 -5.13 7.24 -19.45
C LYS A 74 -3.61 7.06 -19.55
N THR A 75 -3.01 6.30 -18.63
CA THR A 75 -1.56 6.01 -18.63
C THR A 75 -1.19 4.82 -19.51
N LYS A 76 -2.08 3.82 -19.65
CA LYS A 76 -1.87 2.66 -20.55
C LYS A 76 -2.14 2.93 -22.03
N GLY A 77 -2.75 4.07 -22.37
CA GLY A 77 -3.01 4.51 -23.74
C GLY A 77 -1.95 5.42 -24.35
N LYS A 78 -0.80 5.58 -23.68
CA LYS A 78 0.43 6.18 -24.21
C LYS A 78 1.47 5.10 -24.40
#